data_AF-A0A822B4R8-F1
#
_entry.id   AF-A0A822B4R8-F1
#
_cell.length_a   1.000
_cell.length_b   1.000
_cell.length_c   1.000
_cell.angle_alpha   90.00
_cell.angle_beta   90.00
_cell.angle_gamma   90.00
#
_symmetry.space_group_name_H-M   'P 1'
#
loop_
_entity.id
_entity.type
_entity.pdbx_description
1 polymer ?
#
loop_
_entity_poly.entity_id
_entity_poly.type
_entity_poly.pdbx_seq_one_letter_code
_entity_poly.pdbx_strand_id
1 'polypeptide(L)'
;MKFESLPNDIFLHCFEYLNAPDIFYAFEQLNPRFYRLIRTISLRLNFEDINKSIFDRFCEKMLDYTEIQQQIYSLKLSNEQAYCQIQAF
;
A
#
# COMPACT_ATOMS: atom_id res chain seq x y z
N MET A 1 4.08 -25.98 -6.46
CA MET A 1 4.95 -24.80 -6.24
C MET A 1 4.29 -23.94 -5.16
N LYS A 2 5.01 -23.53 -4.11
CA LYS A 2 4.41 -22.68 -3.06
C LYS A 2 4.54 -21.22 -3.49
N PHE A 3 3.47 -20.43 -3.36
CA PHE A 3 3.50 -19.00 -3.69
C PHE A 3 4.69 -18.30 -3.02
N GLU A 4 4.89 -18.55 -1.73
CA GLU A 4 5.96 -17.98 -0.91
C GLU A 4 7.39 -18.36 -1.35
N SER A 5 7.55 -19.34 -2.24
CA SER A 5 8.86 -19.75 -2.78
C SER A 5 9.30 -18.94 -4.00
N LEU A 6 8.42 -18.10 -4.55
CA LEU A 6 8.77 -17.22 -5.67
C LEU A 6 9.87 -16.21 -5.24
N PRO A 7 10.73 -15.76 -6.17
CA PRO A 7 11.72 -14.71 -5.91
C PRO A 7 11.10 -13.37 -5.51
N ASN A 8 11.87 -12.52 -4.81
CA ASN A 8 11.40 -11.18 -4.42
C ASN A 8 11.05 -10.34 -5.65
N ASP A 9 11.82 -10.44 -6.73
CA ASP A 9 11.63 -9.64 -7.94
C ASP A 9 10.26 -9.86 -8.58
N ILE A 10 9.73 -11.08 -8.50
CA ILE A 10 8.38 -11.39 -8.99
C ILE A 10 7.33 -10.66 -8.16
N PHE A 11 7.47 -10.67 -6.83
CA PHE A 11 6.55 -9.94 -5.96
C PHE A 11 6.67 -8.43 -6.13
N LEU A 12 7.88 -7.92 -6.27
CA LEU A 12 8.12 -6.50 -6.52
C LEU A 12 7.42 -6.04 -7.80
N HIS A 13 7.52 -6.81 -8.89
CA HIS A 13 6.76 -6.53 -10.11
C HIS A 13 5.25 -6.63 -9.90
N CYS A 14 4.74 -7.60 -9.14
CA CYS A 14 3.32 -7.66 -8.82
C CYS A 14 2.85 -6.43 -8.03
N PHE A 15 3.67 -5.93 -7.09
CA PHE A 15 3.33 -4.79 -6.25
C PHE A 15 3.22 -3.47 -7.04
N GLU A 16 3.87 -3.35 -8.21
CA GLU A 16 3.74 -2.17 -9.08
C GLU A 16 2.30 -1.94 -9.59
N TYR A 17 1.47 -3.00 -9.59
CA TYR A 17 0.07 -2.97 -10.03
C TYR A 17 -0.93 -2.80 -8.88
N LEU A 18 -0.46 -2.76 -7.63
CA LEU A 18 -1.31 -2.72 -6.44
C LEU A 18 -1.20 -1.36 -5.74
N ASN A 19 -2.29 -0.92 -5.12
CA ASN A 19 -2.23 0.24 -4.25
C ASN A 19 -1.61 -0.12 -2.90
N ALA A 20 -1.07 0.89 -2.20
CA ALA A 20 -0.48 0.68 -0.88
C ALA A 20 -1.39 -0.10 0.10
N PRO A 21 -2.69 0.20 0.27
CA PRO A 21 -3.55 -0.56 1.17
C PRO A 21 -3.65 -2.03 0.77
N ASP A 22 -3.72 -2.33 -0.53
CA ASP A 22 -3.79 -3.71 -1.04
C ASP A 22 -2.55 -4.52 -0.64
N ILE A 23 -1.37 -3.92 -0.80
CA ILE A 23 -0.10 -4.54 -0.45
C ILE A 23 -0.05 -4.84 1.06
N PHE A 24 -0.39 -3.86 1.91
CA PHE A 24 -0.29 -4.03 3.36
C PHE A 24 -1.34 -5.00 3.90
N TYR A 25 -2.57 -4.96 3.40
CA TYR A 25 -3.62 -5.85 3.90
C TYR A 25 -3.50 -7.27 3.37
N ALA A 26 -2.99 -7.46 2.15
CA ALA A 26 -2.83 -8.80 1.59
C ALA A 26 -1.53 -9.49 2.02
N PHE A 27 -0.42 -8.76 2.20
CA PHE A 27 0.90 -9.40 2.30
C PHE A 27 1.59 -9.28 3.66
N GLU A 28 1.30 -8.27 4.46
CA GLU A 28 2.05 -8.00 5.71
C GLU A 28 2.02 -9.18 6.69
N GLN A 29 0.86 -9.83 6.84
CA GLN A 29 0.63 -10.88 7.84
C GLN A 29 0.90 -12.29 7.29
N LEU A 30 1.31 -12.43 6.03
CA LEU A 30 1.52 -13.75 5.43
C LEU A 30 2.74 -14.45 6.02
N ASN A 31 3.88 -13.76 6.09
CA ASN A 31 5.09 -14.28 6.72
C ASN A 31 6.13 -13.16 6.94
N PRO A 32 7.19 -13.42 7.75
CA PRO A 32 8.22 -12.43 8.05
C PRO A 32 9.00 -11.91 6.84
N ARG A 33 9.08 -12.68 5.75
CA ARG A 33 9.74 -12.25 4.52
C ARG A 33 8.93 -11.14 3.84
N PHE A 34 7.62 -11.31 3.70
CA PHE A 34 6.74 -10.27 3.15
C PHE A 34 6.67 -9.05 4.06
N TYR A 35 6.56 -9.23 5.37
CA TYR A 35 6.60 -8.13 6.34
C TYR A 35 7.82 -7.21 6.12
N ARG A 36 9.00 -7.79 5.89
CA ARG A 36 10.23 -7.02 5.59
C ARG A 36 10.19 -6.41 4.20
N LEU A 37 9.78 -7.19 3.19
CA LEU A 37 9.78 -6.76 1.79
C LEU A 37 8.89 -5.54 1.55
N ILE A 38 7.66 -5.52 2.10
CA ILE A 38 6.73 -4.40 1.89
C ILE A 38 7.21 -3.10 2.55
N ARG A 39 8.14 -3.18 3.52
CA ARG A 39 8.74 -2.03 4.21
C ARG A 39 9.98 -1.45 3.50
N THR A 40 10.40 -2.06 2.38
CA THR A 40 11.56 -1.60 1.59
C THR A 40 11.19 -0.98 0.26
N ILE A 41 9.91 -1.04 -0.13
CA ILE A 41 9.45 -0.60 -1.45
C ILE A 41 8.87 0.81 -1.42
N SER A 42 8.89 1.49 -2.56
CA SER A 42 8.15 2.73 -2.75
C SER A 42 6.69 2.40 -3.09
N LEU A 43 5.77 3.10 -2.44
CA LEU A 43 4.34 2.83 -2.49
C LEU A 43 3.61 3.93 -3.26
N ARG A 44 2.54 3.54 -3.94
CA ARG A 44 1.63 4.43 -4.67
C ARG A 44 0.25 4.40 -4.03
N LEU A 45 -0.41 5.55 -4.01
CA LEU A 45 -1.83 5.65 -3.69
C LEU A 45 -2.59 6.19 -4.89
N ASN A 46 -3.40 5.33 -5.51
CA ASN A 46 -4.35 5.70 -6.55
C ASN A 46 -5.76 5.77 -5.97
N PHE A 47 -6.26 6.98 -5.79
CA PHE A 47 -7.59 7.26 -5.27
C PHE A 47 -8.73 7.02 -6.27
N GLU A 48 -8.45 6.68 -7.53
CA GLU A 48 -9.49 6.21 -8.46
C GLU A 48 -10.05 4.84 -8.04
N ASP A 49 -9.20 3.99 -7.45
CA ASP A 49 -9.52 2.59 -7.17
C ASP A 49 -9.61 2.28 -5.66
N ILE A 50 -9.53 3.30 -4.80
CA ILE A 50 -9.55 3.14 -3.33
C ILE A 50 -10.87 3.67 -2.76
N ASN A 51 -11.61 2.81 -2.09
CA ASN A 51 -12.76 3.23 -1.28
C ASN A 51 -12.30 4.00 -0.03
N LYS A 52 -13.01 5.07 0.33
CA LYS A 52 -12.79 5.85 1.55
C LYS A 52 -12.63 4.99 2.81
N SER A 53 -13.43 3.94 3.02
CA SER A 53 -13.31 3.10 4.22
C SER A 53 -11.98 2.33 4.29
N ILE A 54 -11.46 1.93 3.13
CA ILE A 54 -10.15 1.26 3.02
C ILE A 54 -9.05 2.28 3.29
N PHE A 55 -9.20 3.49 2.73
CA PHE A 55 -8.27 4.58 2.96
C PHE A 55 -8.21 5.01 4.42
N ASP A 56 -9.35 5.25 5.08
CA ASP A 56 -9.40 5.68 6.48
C ASP A 56 -8.71 4.65 7.40
N ARG A 57 -8.97 3.36 7.18
CA ARG A 57 -8.29 2.27 7.90
C ARG A 57 -6.79 2.22 7.58
N PHE A 58 -6.39 2.59 6.37
CA PHE A 58 -4.99 2.63 5.99
C PHE A 58 -4.30 3.82 6.66
N CYS A 59 -4.97 4.97 6.76
CA CYS A 59 -4.49 6.12 7.52
C CYS A 59 -4.27 5.78 8.99
N GLU A 60 -5.19 5.09 9.66
CA GLU A 60 -4.99 4.61 11.04
C GLU A 60 -3.69 3.82 11.18
N LYS A 61 -3.43 2.90 10.25
CA LYS A 61 -2.20 2.12 10.21
C LYS A 61 -0.95 2.96 9.93
N MET A 62 -1.05 3.95 9.05
CA MET A 62 0.05 4.87 8.78
C MET A 62 0.40 5.74 9.98
N LEU A 63 -0.55 6.04 10.86
CA LEU A 63 -0.30 6.76 12.11
C LEU A 63 0.51 5.89 13.08
N ASP A 64 0.25 4.59 13.13
CA ASP A 64 0.99 3.65 13.96
C ASP A 64 2.40 3.34 13.44
N TYR A 65 2.62 3.43 12.11
CA TYR A 65 3.88 3.11 11.45
C TYR A 65 4.33 4.25 10.54
N THR A 66 5.09 5.20 11.10
CA THR A 66 5.59 6.38 10.38
C THR A 66 6.51 6.03 9.22
N GLU A 67 7.13 4.84 9.20
CA GLU A 67 7.92 4.40 8.06
C GLU A 67 7.07 4.27 6.79
N ILE A 68 5.81 3.86 6.91
CA ILE A 68 4.89 3.71 5.77
C ILE A 68 4.66 5.06 5.10
N GLN A 69 4.56 6.13 5.87
CA GLN A 69 4.38 7.49 5.34
C GLN A 69 5.57 7.88 4.44
N GLN A 70 6.79 7.54 4.85
CA GLN A 70 8.01 7.82 4.08
C GLN A 70 8.12 6.99 2.80
N GLN A 71 7.42 5.86 2.72
CA GLN A 71 7.39 5.01 1.53
C GLN A 71 6.41 5.52 0.45
N ILE A 72 5.41 6.34 0.81
CA ILE A 72 4.48 6.92 -0.16
C ILE A 72 5.22 7.96 -0.99
N TYR A 73 5.41 7.69 -2.28
CA TYR A 73 6.14 8.59 -3.17
C TYR A 73 5.27 9.22 -4.27
N SER A 74 4.09 8.66 -4.51
CA SER A 74 3.19 9.10 -5.58
C SER A 74 1.73 8.96 -5.17
N LEU A 75 0.98 10.02 -5.47
CA LEU A 75 -0.46 10.11 -5.27
C LEU A 75 -1.12 10.36 -6.63
N LYS A 76 -2.15 9.58 -6.94
CA LYS A 76 -3.06 9.84 -8.07
C LYS A 76 -4.44 10.14 -7.49
N LEU A 77 -4.91 11.37 -7.67
CA LEU A 77 -6.18 11.84 -7.14
C LEU A 77 -7.34 11.47 -8.08
N SER A 78 -8.50 11.17 -7.52
CA SER A 78 -9.74 11.00 -8.30
C SER A 78 -10.61 12.24 -8.16
N ASN A 79 -11.01 12.80 -9.30
CA ASN A 79 -11.94 13.93 -9.33
C ASN A 79 -13.40 13.52 -9.12
N GLU A 80 -13.70 12.22 -9.07
CA GLU A 80 -15.08 11.73 -8.98
C GLU A 80 -15.63 11.76 -7.54
N GLN A 81 -14.80 11.97 -6.51
CA GLN A 81 -15.21 12.00 -5.09
C GLN A 81 -14.41 13.03 -4.27
N ALA A 82 -14.58 14.31 -4.61
CA ALA A 82 -13.66 15.41 -4.29
C ALA A 82 -13.60 15.92 -2.82
N TYR A 83 -14.21 15.30 -1.79
CA TYR A 83 -14.40 16.04 -0.52
C TYR A 83 -13.41 15.78 0.64
N CYS A 84 -12.52 14.77 0.62
CA CYS A 84 -11.63 14.51 1.79
C CYS A 84 -10.21 14.00 1.50
N GLN A 85 -9.80 13.82 0.23
CA GLN A 85 -8.56 13.08 -0.08
C GLN A 85 -7.26 13.87 0.21
N ILE A 86 -7.34 15.21 0.25
CA ILE A 86 -6.17 16.09 0.38
C ILE A 86 -5.80 16.35 1.85
N GLN A 87 -6.72 16.21 2.80
CA GLN A 87 -6.45 16.59 4.21
C GLN A 87 -5.56 15.60 4.99
N ALA A 88 -5.23 14.44 4.40
CA ALA A 88 -4.45 13.39 5.05
C ALA A 88 -2.93 13.45 4.77
N PHE A 89 -2.48 14.41 3.94
CA PHE A 89 -1.08 14.66 3.59
C PHE A 89 -0.70 16.11 3.87
#